data_AF-A0A1W9LY34-F1
#
_entry.id   AF-A0A1W9LY34-F1
#
_cell.length_a   1.000
_cell.length_b   1.000
_cell.length_c   1.000
_cell.angle_alpha   90.00
_cell.angle_beta   90.00
_cell.angle_gamma   90.00
#
_symmetry.space_group_name_H-M   'P 1'
#
loop_
_entity.id
_entity.type
_entity.pdbx_description
1 polymer ?
#
loop_
_entity_poly.entity_id
_entity_poly.type
_entity_poly.pdbx_seq_one_letter_code
_entity_poly.pdbx_strand_id
1 'polypeptide(L)'
;MSLKHTLTASAIMLVTLLFYYGVKAAEEIHPNKALSGFPKQIGEWKATEKFFDKNIYDILKVSDSFLADYYNPEGYPIYLYIGFYQSQREGELIHSPKNCMPGAGWNIEQASLEELETPQTGKVNVIKLILHRGANKEVMLYWFHSRGRIISSEYMEKVYLVWDSITRHRTDGSFVRLMTPVIKNEDETAAVKRLRRFAEDIMPLLFEYIPS
;
A
#
# COMPACT_ATOMS: atom_id res chain seq x y z
N MET A 1 -40.10 20.38 -1.58
CA MET A 1 -39.18 19.22 -1.61
C MET A 1 -40.01 17.96 -1.60
N SER A 2 -39.82 17.04 -2.56
CA SER A 2 -40.59 15.78 -2.55
C SER A 2 -40.09 14.88 -1.41
N LEU A 3 -40.98 14.13 -0.74
CA LEU A 3 -40.66 13.24 0.39
C LEU A 3 -39.48 12.32 0.10
N LYS A 4 -39.31 11.91 -1.16
CA LYS A 4 -38.18 11.10 -1.63
C LYS A 4 -36.84 11.83 -1.47
N HIS A 5 -36.78 13.12 -1.78
CA HIS A 5 -35.56 13.92 -1.64
C HIS A 5 -35.20 14.16 -0.17
N THR A 6 -36.21 14.32 0.70
CA THR A 6 -35.97 14.46 2.14
C THR A 6 -35.46 13.15 2.74
N LEU A 7 -36.03 12.01 2.35
CA LEU A 7 -35.56 10.69 2.80
C LEU A 7 -34.14 10.38 2.33
N THR A 8 -33.80 10.69 1.08
CA THR A 8 -32.42 10.50 0.58
C THR A 8 -31.43 11.42 1.29
N ALA A 9 -31.76 12.70 1.50
CA ALA A 9 -30.91 13.62 2.24
C ALA A 9 -30.67 13.18 3.69
N SER A 10 -31.73 12.77 4.39
CA SER A 10 -31.61 12.27 5.77
C SER A 10 -30.79 10.98 5.86
N ALA A 11 -30.92 10.07 4.89
CA ALA A 11 -30.11 8.86 4.83
C ALA A 11 -28.62 9.19 4.62
N ILE A 12 -28.30 10.12 3.70
CA ILE A 12 -26.93 10.58 3.47
C ILE A 12 -26.36 11.22 4.73
N MET A 13 -27.11 12.09 5.39
CA MET A 13 -26.69 12.71 6.65
C MET A 13 -26.43 11.69 7.76
N LEU A 14 -27.32 10.70 7.93
CA LEU A 14 -27.14 9.66 8.93
C LEU A 14 -25.90 8.79 8.66
N VAL A 15 -25.68 8.41 7.39
CA VAL A 15 -24.47 7.68 6.98
C VAL A 15 -23.22 8.50 7.24
N THR A 16 -23.25 9.80 6.97
CA THR A 16 -22.12 10.71 7.19
C THR A 16 -21.83 10.88 8.68
N LEU A 17 -22.87 10.95 9.52
CA LEU A 17 -22.77 11.00 10.98
C LEU A 17 -22.18 9.70 11.54
N LEU A 18 -22.68 8.54 11.13
CA LEU A 18 -22.15 7.24 11.53
C LEU A 18 -20.69 7.07 11.10
N PHE A 19 -20.34 7.54 9.90
CA PHE A 19 -18.96 7.59 9.42
C PHE A 19 -18.07 8.44 10.32
N TYR A 20 -18.48 9.69 10.61
CA TYR A 20 -17.71 10.62 11.42
C TYR A 20 -17.41 10.05 12.81
N TYR A 21 -18.43 9.53 13.49
CA TYR A 21 -18.27 8.97 14.83
C TYR A 21 -17.53 7.63 14.83
N GLY A 22 -17.76 6.76 13.84
CA GLY A 22 -17.08 5.46 13.73
C GLY A 22 -15.56 5.61 13.54
N VAL A 23 -15.13 6.50 12.65
CA VAL A 23 -13.70 6.75 12.40
C VAL A 23 -13.03 7.41 13.60
N LYS A 24 -13.71 8.35 14.28
CA LYS A 24 -13.17 8.98 15.50
C LYS A 24 -13.05 8.04 16.69
N ALA A 25 -13.97 7.07 16.80
CA ALA A 25 -13.96 6.12 17.91
C ALA A 25 -13.03 4.92 17.68
N ALA A 26 -12.48 4.74 16.48
CA ALA A 26 -11.66 3.59 16.14
C ALA A 26 -10.35 3.54 16.94
N GLU A 27 -10.00 2.43 17.54
CA GLU A 27 -8.81 2.27 18.38
C GLU A 27 -7.51 2.44 17.57
N GLU A 28 -6.45 2.85 18.27
CA GLU A 28 -5.09 2.83 17.72
C GLU A 28 -4.51 1.41 17.88
N ILE A 29 -4.15 0.79 16.76
CA ILE A 29 -3.63 -0.58 16.74
C ILE A 29 -2.17 -0.54 16.32
N HIS A 30 -1.29 -1.07 17.17
CA HIS A 30 0.13 -1.18 16.86
C HIS A 30 0.43 -2.34 15.90
N PRO A 31 1.51 -2.27 15.10
CA PRO A 31 1.91 -3.41 14.29
C PRO A 31 2.32 -4.59 15.20
N ASN A 32 2.14 -5.83 14.72
CA ASN A 32 2.50 -7.04 15.46
C ASN A 32 4.00 -7.07 15.83
N LYS A 33 4.83 -6.48 14.96
CA LYS A 33 6.28 -6.28 15.14
C LYS A 33 6.64 -4.91 14.56
N ALA A 34 7.62 -4.23 15.14
CA ALA A 34 8.10 -2.96 14.60
C ALA A 34 8.72 -3.14 13.20
N LEU A 35 8.37 -2.29 12.25
CA LEU A 35 8.85 -2.35 10.87
C LEU A 35 10.35 -2.06 10.74
N SER A 36 10.96 -1.38 11.71
CA SER A 36 12.42 -1.25 11.82
C SER A 36 13.15 -2.60 11.93
N GLY A 37 12.45 -3.66 12.34
CA GLY A 37 12.97 -5.03 12.39
C GLY A 37 12.79 -5.81 11.08
N PHE A 38 12.19 -5.23 10.04
CA PHE A 38 11.88 -5.95 8.80
C PHE A 38 13.16 -6.54 8.16
N PRO A 39 13.14 -7.78 7.64
CA PRO A 39 14.39 -8.48 7.31
C PRO A 39 15.18 -7.79 6.21
N LYS A 40 16.46 -7.52 6.50
CA LYS A 40 17.44 -6.97 5.53
C LYS A 40 17.97 -8.01 4.55
N GLN A 41 17.54 -9.26 4.67
CA GLN A 41 17.84 -10.33 3.74
C GLN A 41 16.58 -11.14 3.47
N ILE A 42 16.22 -11.28 2.18
CA ILE A 42 15.06 -12.03 1.70
C ILE A 42 15.56 -12.98 0.62
N GLY A 43 15.72 -14.27 0.94
CA GLY A 43 16.38 -15.22 0.04
C GLY A 43 17.78 -14.72 -0.35
N GLU A 44 17.98 -14.47 -1.65
CA GLU A 44 19.23 -13.96 -2.23
C GLU A 44 19.34 -12.42 -2.19
N TRP A 45 18.24 -11.72 -1.89
CA TRP A 45 18.18 -10.27 -1.89
C TRP A 45 18.78 -9.70 -0.61
N LYS A 46 19.66 -8.70 -0.74
CA LYS A 46 20.26 -7.96 0.38
C LYS A 46 19.82 -6.50 0.35
N ALA A 47 19.36 -6.01 1.50
CA ALA A 47 18.82 -4.68 1.66
C ALA A 47 19.88 -3.67 2.09
N THR A 48 19.82 -2.47 1.51
CA THR A 48 20.36 -1.25 2.09
C THR A 48 19.20 -0.40 2.54
N GLU A 49 19.05 -0.22 3.85
CA GLU A 49 18.00 0.61 4.43
C GLU A 49 18.16 2.07 4.01
N LYS A 50 17.04 2.72 3.74
CA LYS A 50 16.92 4.10 3.30
C LYS A 50 15.92 4.83 4.19
N PHE A 51 15.93 6.15 4.12
CA PHE A 51 14.95 6.99 4.80
C PHE A 51 14.52 8.08 3.84
N PHE A 52 13.24 8.46 3.91
CA PHE A 52 12.80 9.67 3.25
C PHE A 52 13.29 10.91 4.00
N ASP A 53 13.29 12.05 3.31
CA ASP A 53 13.43 13.33 3.97
C ASP A 53 12.24 13.59 4.90
N LYS A 54 12.49 14.35 5.98
CA LYS A 54 11.49 14.59 7.04
C LYS A 54 10.16 15.14 6.51
N ASN A 55 10.20 16.05 5.54
CA ASN A 55 9.01 16.64 4.92
C ASN A 55 8.10 15.58 4.25
N ILE A 56 8.66 14.49 3.71
CA ILE A 56 7.88 13.40 3.14
C ILE A 56 7.18 12.62 4.25
N TYR A 57 7.85 12.35 5.37
CA TYR A 57 7.21 11.74 6.53
C TYR A 57 6.09 12.62 7.12
N ASP A 58 6.29 13.95 7.14
CA ASP A 58 5.28 14.91 7.59
C ASP A 58 4.03 14.92 6.68
N ILE A 59 4.20 14.66 5.38
CA ILE A 59 3.09 14.52 4.42
C ILE A 59 2.41 13.16 4.58
N LEU A 60 3.20 12.09 4.68
CA LEU A 60 2.68 10.72 4.75
C LEU A 60 1.98 10.43 6.07
N LYS A 61 2.39 11.09 7.16
CA LYS A 61 1.92 10.88 8.54
C LYS A 61 1.84 9.41 8.94
N VAL A 62 2.85 8.65 8.52
CA VAL A 62 2.94 7.22 8.79
C VAL A 62 3.35 6.98 10.25
N SER A 63 2.74 6.00 10.91
CA SER A 63 3.04 5.68 12.32
C SER A 63 4.32 4.85 12.48
N ASP A 64 4.55 3.92 11.55
CA ASP A 64 5.78 3.12 11.47
C ASP A 64 6.08 2.83 9.99
N SER A 65 7.35 2.77 9.59
CA SER A 65 7.70 2.56 8.19
C SER A 65 9.02 1.84 8.00
N PHE A 66 9.14 1.17 6.87
CA PHE A 66 10.38 0.57 6.40
C PHE A 66 10.61 0.95 4.94
N LEU A 67 11.79 1.46 4.64
CA LEU A 67 12.20 1.81 3.28
C LEU A 67 13.59 1.20 3.04
N ALA A 68 13.73 0.40 1.98
CA ALA A 68 15.02 -0.19 1.65
C ALA A 68 15.14 -0.53 0.17
N ASP A 69 16.38 -0.48 -0.30
CA ASP A 69 16.77 -0.91 -1.64
C ASP A 69 17.36 -2.32 -1.52
N TYR A 70 16.68 -3.31 -2.08
CA TYR A 70 17.14 -4.69 -2.16
C TYR A 70 17.88 -4.93 -3.45
N TYR A 71 18.99 -5.66 -3.39
CA TYR A 71 19.77 -6.06 -4.56
C TYR A 71 19.94 -7.58 -4.57
N ASN A 72 19.75 -8.20 -5.73
CA ASN A 72 20.11 -9.60 -5.93
C ASN A 72 21.61 -9.72 -6.28
N PRO A 73 22.18 -10.96 -6.36
CA PRO A 73 23.58 -11.16 -6.70
C PRO A 73 24.01 -10.61 -8.07
N GLU A 74 23.06 -10.43 -8.99
CA GLU A 74 23.26 -9.88 -10.33
C GLU A 74 23.26 -8.34 -10.35
N GLY A 75 22.94 -7.70 -9.21
CA GLY A 75 22.90 -6.25 -9.06
C GLY A 75 21.57 -5.60 -9.47
N TYR A 76 20.53 -6.39 -9.76
CA TYR A 76 19.21 -5.83 -10.04
C TYR A 76 18.57 -5.29 -8.75
N PRO A 77 18.02 -4.06 -8.76
CA PRO A 77 17.42 -3.46 -7.58
C PRO A 77 15.90 -3.70 -7.47
N ILE A 78 15.40 -3.74 -6.24
CA ILE A 78 13.98 -3.59 -5.88
C ILE A 78 13.89 -2.56 -4.75
N TYR A 79 13.10 -1.52 -4.94
CA TYR A 79 12.83 -0.50 -3.93
C TYR A 79 11.55 -0.86 -3.19
N LEU A 80 11.68 -1.22 -1.91
CA LEU A 80 10.56 -1.57 -1.03
C LEU A 80 10.23 -0.39 -0.12
N TYR A 81 8.96 -0.02 -0.07
CA TYR A 81 8.40 0.83 0.97
C TYR A 81 7.21 0.12 1.64
N ILE A 82 7.22 0.10 2.97
CA ILE A 82 6.11 -0.34 3.82
C ILE A 82 5.79 0.85 4.73
N GLY A 83 4.55 1.32 4.69
CA GLY A 83 4.04 2.26 5.66
C GLY A 83 2.91 1.63 6.46
N PHE A 84 2.92 1.78 7.78
CA PHE A 84 1.87 1.33 8.68
C PHE A 84 1.24 2.51 9.40
N TYR A 85 -0.09 2.49 9.45
CA TYR A 85 -0.93 3.52 10.05
C TYR A 85 -1.69 2.87 11.20
N GLN A 86 -1.42 3.30 12.43
CA GLN A 86 -2.08 2.79 13.64
C GLN A 86 -3.56 3.20 13.72
N SER A 87 -3.86 4.35 13.12
CA SER A 87 -5.22 4.84 12.88
C SER A 87 -5.19 5.69 11.61
N GLN A 88 -6.26 5.65 10.82
CA GLN A 88 -6.41 6.49 9.63
C GLN A 88 -7.48 7.56 9.91
N ARG A 89 -7.11 8.57 10.72
CA ARG A 89 -7.94 9.74 11.04
C ARG A 89 -7.44 10.97 10.28
N GLU A 90 -8.19 12.06 10.35
CA GLU A 90 -7.95 13.37 9.73
C GLU A 90 -6.50 13.63 9.22
N GLY A 91 -6.29 13.43 7.91
CA GLY A 91 -5.02 13.72 7.22
C GLY A 91 -3.96 12.60 7.26
N GLU A 92 -4.23 11.48 7.94
CA GLU A 92 -3.38 10.27 8.03
C GLU A 92 -3.92 9.15 7.12
N LEU A 93 -4.50 9.52 5.98
CA LEU A 93 -5.05 8.57 5.03
C LEU A 93 -3.96 8.09 4.08
N ILE A 94 -3.96 6.80 3.78
CA ILE A 94 -3.07 6.26 2.76
C ILE A 94 -3.41 6.92 1.40
N HIS A 95 -2.41 7.54 0.78
CA HIS A 95 -2.52 8.15 -0.55
C HIS A 95 -2.11 7.16 -1.64
N SER A 96 -2.90 7.11 -2.72
CA SER A 96 -2.56 6.26 -3.88
C SER A 96 -1.36 6.82 -4.65
N PRO A 97 -0.42 5.96 -5.08
CA PRO A 97 0.63 6.33 -6.03
C PRO A 97 0.09 6.96 -7.30
N LYS A 98 -1.14 6.64 -7.73
CA LYS A 98 -1.75 7.26 -8.91
C LYS A 98 -1.84 8.79 -8.82
N ASN A 99 -1.91 9.33 -7.60
CA ASN A 99 -1.98 10.76 -7.36
C ASN A 99 -0.61 11.36 -7.03
N CYS A 100 0.25 10.62 -6.32
CA CYS A 100 1.56 11.12 -5.87
C CYS A 100 2.66 11.00 -6.94
N MET A 101 2.63 9.95 -7.78
CA MET A 101 3.66 9.70 -8.77
C MET A 101 3.77 10.81 -9.84
N PRO A 102 2.65 11.36 -10.38
CA PRO A 102 2.71 12.54 -11.25
C PRO A 102 3.37 13.75 -10.60
N GLY A 103 3.08 14.00 -9.31
CA GLY A 103 3.71 15.08 -8.54
C GLY A 103 5.23 14.91 -8.36
N ALA A 104 5.72 13.66 -8.38
CA ALA A 104 7.15 13.32 -8.36
C ALA A 104 7.79 13.27 -9.76
N GLY A 105 7.06 13.69 -10.80
CA GLY A 105 7.53 13.76 -12.19
C GLY A 105 7.44 12.44 -12.95
N TRP A 106 6.71 11.44 -12.45
CA TRP A 106 6.47 10.17 -13.14
C TRP A 106 5.15 10.19 -13.89
N ASN A 107 5.16 9.77 -15.15
CA ASN A 107 3.95 9.53 -15.92
C ASN A 107 3.54 8.06 -15.80
N ILE A 108 2.23 7.84 -15.65
CA ILE A 108 1.65 6.50 -15.61
C ILE A 108 1.28 6.11 -17.04
N GLU A 109 2.02 5.18 -17.62
CA GLU A 109 1.78 4.65 -18.96
C GLU A 109 0.64 3.64 -18.96
N GLN A 110 0.63 2.75 -17.97
CA GLN A 110 -0.38 1.71 -17.82
C GLN A 110 -0.67 1.44 -16.34
N ALA A 111 -1.93 1.14 -16.05
CA ALA A 111 -2.38 0.61 -14.76
C ALA A 111 -3.17 -0.69 -15.00
N SER A 112 -2.81 -1.76 -14.31
CA SER A 112 -3.49 -3.06 -14.40
C SER A 112 -3.40 -3.80 -13.07
N LEU A 113 -3.93 -5.02 -13.02
CA LEU A 113 -3.77 -5.92 -11.88
C LEU A 113 -2.69 -6.96 -12.20
N GLU A 114 -1.93 -7.34 -11.19
CA GLU A 114 -1.00 -8.48 -11.22
C GLU A 114 -1.46 -9.49 -10.16
N GLU A 115 -1.56 -10.76 -10.54
CA GLU A 115 -1.90 -11.84 -9.62
C GLU A 115 -0.63 -12.34 -8.92
N LEU A 116 -0.66 -12.40 -7.59
CA LEU A 116 0.35 -13.00 -6.73
C LEU A 116 -0.21 -14.26 -6.07
N GLU A 117 0.66 -15.21 -5.78
CA GLU A 117 0.33 -16.37 -4.96
C GLU A 117 0.95 -16.23 -3.57
N THR A 118 0.14 -16.37 -2.53
CA THR A 118 0.58 -16.33 -1.12
C THR A 118 0.07 -17.57 -0.38
N PRO A 119 0.90 -18.19 0.46
CA PRO A 119 0.47 -19.31 1.31
C PRO A 119 -0.69 -18.98 2.24
N GLN A 120 -0.86 -17.71 2.62
CA GLN A 120 -1.84 -17.27 3.62
C GLN A 120 -3.26 -17.12 3.06
N THR A 121 -3.38 -16.58 1.84
CA THR A 121 -4.69 -16.26 1.23
C THR A 121 -4.89 -16.89 -0.15
N GLY A 122 -3.93 -17.63 -0.67
CA GLY A 122 -3.95 -18.16 -2.03
C GLY A 122 -3.66 -17.09 -3.07
N LYS A 123 -4.44 -17.06 -4.15
CA LYS A 123 -4.29 -16.06 -5.23
C LYS A 123 -4.87 -14.71 -4.79
N VAL A 124 -4.09 -13.66 -4.93
CA VAL A 124 -4.50 -12.27 -4.66
C VAL A 124 -4.10 -11.37 -5.80
N ASN A 125 -4.87 -10.31 -6.04
CA ASN A 125 -4.49 -9.27 -6.97
C ASN A 125 -3.77 -8.14 -6.23
N VAL A 126 -2.80 -7.53 -6.90
CA VAL A 126 -2.17 -6.26 -6.52
C VAL A 126 -2.23 -5.30 -7.70
N ILE A 127 -2.05 -4.01 -7.46
CA ILE A 127 -2.07 -3.01 -8.53
C ILE A 127 -0.68 -2.91 -9.15
N LYS A 128 -0.60 -3.05 -10.47
CA LYS A 128 0.61 -2.85 -11.25
C LYS A 128 0.54 -1.53 -12.01
N LEU A 129 1.60 -0.73 -11.91
CA LEU A 129 1.79 0.45 -12.75
C LEU A 129 3.06 0.29 -13.59
N ILE A 130 2.96 0.73 -14.84
CA ILE A 130 4.11 0.99 -15.70
C ILE A 130 4.33 2.49 -15.72
N LEU A 131 5.53 2.91 -15.30
CA LEU A 131 5.88 4.31 -15.07
C LEU A 131 7.03 4.72 -15.98
N HIS A 132 7.01 5.96 -16.46
CA HIS A 132 8.15 6.54 -17.18
C HIS A 132 8.47 7.96 -16.75
N ARG A 133 9.75 8.32 -16.81
CA ARG A 133 10.27 9.67 -16.57
C ARG A 133 11.47 9.92 -17.48
N GLY A 134 11.24 10.65 -18.57
CA GLY A 134 12.22 10.78 -19.64
C GLY A 134 12.54 9.42 -20.27
N ALA A 135 13.81 9.01 -20.26
CA ALA A 135 14.25 7.71 -20.77
C ALA A 135 14.15 6.57 -19.73
N ASN A 136 13.81 6.88 -18.47
CA ASN A 136 13.73 5.89 -17.41
C ASN A 136 12.33 5.26 -17.38
N LYS A 137 12.28 3.93 -17.34
CA LYS A 137 11.04 3.14 -17.21
C LYS A 137 11.10 2.30 -15.93
N GLU A 138 10.03 2.29 -15.16
CA GLU A 138 9.92 1.54 -13.92
C GLU A 138 8.60 0.77 -13.86
N VAL A 139 8.65 -0.41 -13.26
CA VAL A 139 7.46 -1.19 -12.89
C VAL A 139 7.23 -0.97 -11.41
N MET A 140 5.98 -0.78 -11.02
CA MET A 140 5.54 -0.71 -9.63
C MET A 140 4.47 -1.76 -9.35
N LEU A 141 4.59 -2.46 -8.23
CA LEU A 141 3.49 -3.19 -7.61
C LEU A 141 3.12 -2.52 -6.29
N TYR A 142 1.84 -2.33 -6.01
CA TYR A 142 1.39 -1.86 -4.70
C TYR A 142 0.03 -2.42 -4.31
N TRP A 143 -0.22 -2.45 -3.01
CA TRP A 143 -1.49 -2.85 -2.43
C TRP A 143 -1.68 -2.24 -1.05
N PHE A 144 -2.93 -2.27 -0.58
CA PHE A 144 -3.24 -1.98 0.81
C PHE A 144 -3.40 -3.31 1.54
N HIS A 145 -2.73 -3.45 2.68
CA HIS A 145 -2.84 -4.61 3.55
C HIS A 145 -3.51 -4.15 4.84
N SER A 146 -4.75 -4.55 5.06
CA SER A 146 -5.50 -4.08 6.23
C SER A 146 -6.42 -5.15 6.79
N ARG A 147 -6.20 -5.48 8.06
CA ARG A 147 -7.09 -6.34 8.85
C ARG A 147 -7.35 -7.68 8.15
N GLY A 148 -6.23 -8.31 7.74
CA GLY A 148 -6.18 -9.62 7.07
C GLY A 148 -6.55 -9.61 5.58
N ARG A 149 -6.83 -8.45 4.98
CA ARG A 149 -7.14 -8.33 3.55
C ARG A 149 -6.00 -7.71 2.77
N ILE A 150 -5.72 -8.29 1.60
CA ILE A 150 -4.95 -7.66 0.52
C ILE A 150 -5.95 -6.98 -0.42
N ILE A 151 -5.82 -5.67 -0.57
CA ILE A 151 -6.78 -4.83 -1.28
C ILE A 151 -6.07 -4.15 -2.45
N SER A 152 -6.57 -4.43 -3.66
CA SER A 152 -6.06 -3.89 -4.93
C SER A 152 -6.97 -2.83 -5.54
N SER A 153 -7.66 -2.05 -4.70
CA SER A 153 -8.52 -0.95 -5.13
C SER A 153 -8.54 0.14 -4.07
N GLU A 154 -8.23 1.37 -4.48
CA GLU A 154 -8.30 2.55 -3.62
C GLU A 154 -9.72 2.78 -3.07
N TYR A 155 -10.73 2.48 -3.89
CA TYR A 155 -12.13 2.64 -3.51
C TYR A 155 -12.52 1.60 -2.45
N MET A 156 -12.15 0.33 -2.67
CA MET A 156 -12.45 -0.72 -1.72
C MET A 156 -11.70 -0.56 -0.39
N GLU A 157 -10.48 -0.01 -0.41
CA GLU A 157 -9.79 0.37 0.82
C GLU A 157 -10.67 1.30 1.65
N LYS A 158 -11.22 2.35 1.03
CA LYS A 158 -12.05 3.33 1.74
C LYS A 158 -13.35 2.71 2.23
N VAL A 159 -14.01 1.88 1.41
CA VAL A 159 -15.22 1.16 1.83
C VAL A 159 -14.94 0.27 3.05
N TYR A 160 -13.86 -0.51 3.02
CA TYR A 160 -13.48 -1.37 4.14
C TYR A 160 -13.03 -0.58 5.37
N LEU A 161 -12.41 0.58 5.19
CA LEU A 161 -12.08 1.48 6.28
C LEU A 161 -13.33 1.90 7.05
N VAL A 162 -14.39 2.30 6.33
CA VAL A 162 -15.68 2.65 6.93
C VAL A 162 -16.31 1.46 7.62
N TRP A 163 -16.44 0.36 6.90
CA TRP A 163 -17.10 -0.84 7.40
C TRP A 163 -16.44 -1.33 8.70
N ASP A 164 -15.11 -1.38 8.73
CA ASP A 164 -14.37 -1.85 9.89
C ASP A 164 -14.34 -0.83 11.03
N SER A 165 -14.41 0.48 10.74
CA SER A 165 -14.55 1.49 11.81
C SER A 165 -15.86 1.31 12.59
N ILE A 166 -16.93 0.84 11.93
CA ILE A 166 -18.24 0.63 12.53
C ILE A 166 -18.32 -0.77 13.17
N THR A 167 -17.83 -1.80 12.49
CA THR A 167 -18.02 -3.20 12.91
C THR A 167 -16.92 -3.75 13.81
N ARG A 168 -15.69 -3.21 13.69
CA ARG A 168 -14.51 -3.66 14.42
C ARG A 168 -13.86 -2.55 15.25
N HIS A 169 -14.36 -1.32 15.17
CA HIS A 169 -13.74 -0.13 15.76
C HIS A 169 -12.26 0.01 15.40
N ARG A 170 -11.90 -0.30 14.14
CA ARG A 170 -10.51 -0.30 13.65
C ARG A 170 -10.38 0.41 12.31
N THR A 171 -9.32 1.19 12.15
CA THR A 171 -8.96 1.89 10.90
C THR A 171 -7.50 1.70 10.51
N ASP A 172 -6.76 0.88 11.26
CA ASP A 172 -5.34 0.61 11.06
C ASP A 172 -5.05 -0.13 9.76
N GLY A 173 -3.97 0.21 9.07
CA GLY A 173 -3.66 -0.42 7.79
C GLY A 173 -2.26 -0.15 7.34
N SER A 174 -1.77 -1.01 6.45
CA SER A 174 -0.49 -0.85 5.79
C SER A 174 -0.64 -0.56 4.30
N PHE A 175 0.27 0.26 3.81
CA PHE A 175 0.55 0.44 2.39
C PHE A 175 1.88 -0.23 2.04
N VAL A 176 1.89 -1.07 1.02
CA VAL A 176 3.11 -1.72 0.53
C VAL A 176 3.32 -1.34 -0.93
N ARG A 177 4.54 -0.91 -1.25
CA ARG A 177 4.95 -0.50 -2.60
C ARG A 177 6.31 -1.07 -2.94
N LEU A 178 6.37 -1.74 -4.08
CA LEU A 178 7.58 -2.27 -4.70
C LEU A 178 7.82 -1.57 -6.02
N MET A 179 9.06 -1.22 -6.31
CA MET A 179 9.44 -0.61 -7.58
C MET A 179 10.74 -1.22 -8.11
N THR A 180 10.87 -1.36 -9.41
CA THR A 180 12.13 -1.73 -10.07
C THR A 180 12.25 -0.99 -11.40
N PRO A 181 13.47 -0.58 -11.81
CA PRO A 181 13.71 -0.17 -13.18
C PRO A 181 13.55 -1.33 -14.14
N VAL A 182 13.15 -1.01 -15.37
CA VAL A 182 13.36 -1.87 -16.55
C VAL A 182 14.77 -1.58 -17.03
N ILE A 183 15.68 -2.54 -16.88
CA ILE A 183 17.10 -2.35 -17.19
C ILE A 183 17.30 -2.27 -18.70
N LYS A 184 18.37 -1.60 -19.15
CA LYS A 184 18.71 -1.51 -20.58
C LYS A 184 18.88 -2.91 -21.18
N ASN A 185 18.19 -3.17 -22.29
CA ASN A 185 18.12 -4.48 -22.97
C ASN A 185 17.35 -5.57 -22.20
N GLU A 186 16.65 -5.21 -21.13
CA GLU A 186 15.69 -6.09 -20.45
C GLU A 186 14.28 -5.88 -21.02
N ASP A 187 13.50 -6.96 -21.14
CA ASP A 187 12.07 -6.87 -21.42
C ASP A 187 11.29 -6.45 -20.17
N GLU A 188 10.23 -5.65 -20.33
CA GLU A 188 9.38 -5.20 -19.22
C GLU A 188 8.82 -6.38 -18.42
N THR A 189 8.51 -7.49 -19.10
CA THR A 189 8.02 -8.73 -18.47
C THR A 189 9.01 -9.31 -17.46
N ALA A 190 10.32 -9.14 -17.68
CA ALA A 190 11.34 -9.60 -16.75
C ALA A 190 11.36 -8.75 -15.47
N ALA A 191 11.18 -7.43 -15.59
CA ALA A 191 11.01 -6.53 -14.46
C ALA A 191 9.74 -6.84 -13.64
N VAL A 192 8.62 -7.11 -14.32
CA VAL A 192 7.38 -7.57 -13.66
C VAL A 192 7.60 -8.89 -12.92
N LYS A 193 8.24 -9.87 -13.55
CA LYS A 193 8.54 -11.18 -12.94
C LYS A 193 9.48 -11.07 -11.73
N ARG A 194 10.47 -10.17 -11.79
CA ARG A 194 11.36 -9.83 -10.66
C ARG A 194 10.55 -9.31 -9.48
N LEU A 195 9.66 -8.33 -9.69
CA LEU A 195 8.79 -7.82 -8.62
C LEU A 195 7.82 -8.87 -8.11
N ARG A 196 7.22 -9.67 -8.99
CA ARG A 196 6.23 -10.68 -8.61
C ARG A 196 6.83 -11.68 -7.63
N ARG A 197 8.00 -12.24 -7.97
CA ARG A 197 8.71 -13.20 -7.11
C ARG A 197 9.06 -12.61 -5.75
N PHE A 198 9.63 -11.40 -5.74
CA PHE A 198 9.97 -10.72 -4.49
C PHE A 198 8.72 -10.41 -3.65
N ALA A 199 7.61 -10.02 -4.29
CA ALA A 199 6.34 -9.78 -3.61
C ALA A 199 5.82 -11.07 -2.96
N GLU A 200 5.86 -12.19 -3.68
CA GLU A 200 5.48 -13.53 -3.17
C GLU A 200 6.37 -13.93 -1.97
N ASP A 201 7.68 -13.64 -2.01
CA ASP A 201 8.63 -13.93 -0.91
C ASP A 201 8.35 -13.09 0.36
N ILE A 202 7.97 -11.82 0.21
CA ILE A 202 7.73 -10.94 1.38
C ILE A 202 6.32 -11.04 1.93
N MET A 203 5.34 -11.54 1.17
CA MET A 203 3.94 -11.63 1.62
C MET A 203 3.80 -12.37 2.95
N PRO A 204 4.37 -13.59 3.15
CA PRO A 204 4.34 -14.27 4.43
C PRO A 204 4.90 -13.44 5.59
N LEU A 205 5.99 -12.73 5.35
CA LEU A 205 6.61 -11.88 6.36
C LEU A 205 5.69 -10.72 6.70
N LEU A 206 5.05 -10.08 5.72
CA LEU A 206 4.12 -8.98 5.97
C LEU A 206 2.97 -9.38 6.91
N PHE A 207 2.46 -10.61 6.82
CA PHE A 207 1.46 -11.13 7.76
C PHE A 207 1.98 -11.27 9.21
N GLU A 208 3.29 -11.37 9.42
CA GLU A 208 3.87 -11.38 10.77
C GLU A 208 4.00 -9.99 11.39
N TYR A 209 4.09 -8.94 10.56
CA TYR A 209 4.26 -7.55 11.02
C TYR A 209 2.92 -6.79 11.05
N ILE A 210 2.00 -7.10 10.14
CA ILE A 210 0.74 -6.37 9.98
C ILE A 210 -0.40 -7.12 10.70
N PRO A 211 -1.16 -6.45 11.59
CA PRO A 211 -2.30 -7.05 12.27
C PRO A 211 -3.42 -7.48 11.32
N SER A 212 -4.02 -8.64 11.60
CA SER A 212 -5.23 -9.15 10.95
C SER A 212 -6.53 -8.62 11.54
#